data_AF-A0A396J708-F1
#
_entry.id   AF-A0A396J708-F1
#
_cell.length_a   1.000
_cell.length_b   1.000
_cell.length_c   1.000
_cell.angle_alpha   90.00
_cell.angle_beta   90.00
_cell.angle_gamma   90.00
#
_symmetry.space_group_name_H-M   'P 1'
#
loop_
_entity.id
_entity.type
_entity.pdbx_description
1 polymer ?
#
loop_
_entity_poly.entity_id
_entity_poly.type
_entity_poly.pdbx_seq_one_letter_code
_entity_poly.pdbx_strand_id
1 'polypeptide(L)'
;MLMGSIPQCIGNLIAMVQGSKPSVYLAPGEPKYIEWYEQDVSQVIKGREDHYTRNLKFVANLDLSNNNLSGPIPKEITLLTALRGLNLSHNHLSGEIPTTIGDMKLLESLDFSHDQLSSSIPNTMSSLTFLAHLNLSYNNLSGPVPQGNQFFTLNIDPSIYDGNKFLCGAPLSNHCDADDRDESGDDDDGDGKQNRSEKLWFYFVVALGFATGFWVFIGVFLLKKGWRFAYFKFIEEAVHRINVTLRSET
;
A
#
# COMPACT_ATOMS: atom_id res chain seq x y z
N MET A 1 10.69 -21.51 -11.23
CA MET A 1 9.35 -21.24 -10.67
C MET A 1 8.86 -22.50 -9.98
N LEU A 2 8.52 -22.38 -8.71
CA LEU A 2 7.90 -23.44 -7.91
C LEU A 2 6.42 -23.58 -8.31
N MET A 3 5.86 -24.79 -8.19
CA MET A 3 4.47 -25.08 -8.51
C MET A 3 3.90 -26.12 -7.54
N GLY A 4 2.57 -26.18 -7.45
CA GLY A 4 1.85 -27.07 -6.54
C GLY A 4 1.50 -26.40 -5.22
N SER A 5 1.09 -27.18 -4.22
CA SER A 5 0.68 -26.66 -2.91
C SER A 5 1.84 -26.52 -1.94
N ILE A 6 1.70 -25.58 -1.00
CA ILE A 6 2.62 -25.46 0.13
C ILE A 6 2.41 -26.69 1.04
N PRO A 7 3.44 -27.50 1.29
CA PRO A 7 3.28 -28.74 2.06
C PRO A 7 3.09 -28.44 3.55
N GLN A 8 2.27 -29.25 4.22
CA GLN A 8 2.03 -29.12 5.67
C GLN A 8 3.30 -29.33 6.51
N CYS A 9 4.29 -30.06 6.00
CA CYS A 9 5.57 -30.24 6.70
C CYS A 9 6.41 -28.97 6.81
N ILE A 10 5.98 -27.85 6.20
CA ILE A 10 6.64 -26.54 6.34
C ILE A 10 6.76 -26.10 7.80
N GLY A 11 5.82 -26.51 8.67
CA GLY A 11 5.88 -26.25 10.11
C GLY A 11 7.06 -26.91 10.83
N ASN A 12 7.80 -27.84 10.19
CA ASN A 12 8.96 -28.52 10.77
C ASN A 12 10.28 -27.76 10.59
N LEU A 13 10.26 -26.52 10.09
CA LEU A 13 11.47 -25.70 9.97
C LEU A 13 11.92 -25.19 11.34
N ILE A 14 12.61 -26.04 12.11
CA ILE A 14 12.95 -25.85 13.54
C ILE A 14 13.60 -24.48 13.83
N ALA A 15 14.49 -24.01 12.96
CA ALA A 15 15.13 -22.70 13.10
C ALA A 15 14.13 -21.54 13.08
N MET A 16 13.07 -21.65 12.28
CA MET A 16 11.98 -20.67 12.14
C MET A 16 10.86 -20.90 13.15
N VAL A 17 10.81 -22.07 13.82
CA VAL A 17 9.87 -22.35 14.91
C VAL A 17 10.36 -21.74 16.22
N GLN A 18 11.59 -22.03 16.63
CA GLN A 18 12.08 -21.71 17.99
C GLN A 18 12.94 -20.45 18.05
N GLY A 19 13.37 -19.90 16.92
CA GLY A 19 14.38 -18.82 16.88
C GLY A 19 15.74 -19.24 17.45
N SER A 20 15.91 -20.54 17.71
CA SER A 20 17.10 -21.14 18.29
C SER A 20 18.27 -21.02 17.33
N LYS A 21 19.40 -20.50 17.83
CA LYS A 21 20.69 -20.63 17.15
C LYS A 21 20.95 -22.13 16.94
N PRO A 22 21.28 -22.60 15.73
CA PRO A 22 21.69 -23.99 15.57
C PRO A 22 22.98 -24.20 16.37
N SER A 23 22.90 -24.85 17.53
CA SER A 23 24.07 -25.41 18.20
C SER A 23 24.42 -26.69 17.48
N VAL A 24 25.32 -26.60 16.49
CA VAL A 24 25.90 -27.80 15.89
C VAL A 24 26.94 -28.32 16.88
N TYR A 25 26.61 -29.39 17.61
CA TYR A 25 27.57 -30.11 18.43
C TYR A 25 28.49 -30.93 17.51
N LEU A 26 29.56 -30.32 17.02
CA LEU A 26 30.73 -31.09 16.57
C LEU A 26 31.51 -31.52 17.82
N ALA A 27 32.11 -32.70 17.75
CA ALA A 27 32.78 -33.44 18.82
C ALA A 27 33.59 -32.59 19.84
N PRO A 28 33.80 -33.09 21.08
CA PRO A 28 34.30 -32.28 22.18
C PRO A 28 35.77 -31.88 21.99
N GLY A 29 36.01 -30.57 21.90
CA GLY A 29 37.35 -29.98 21.85
C GLY A 29 37.37 -28.65 21.12
N GLU A 30 37.13 -27.56 21.87
CA GLU A 30 37.16 -26.14 21.47
C GLU A 30 35.96 -25.58 20.67
N PRO A 31 35.35 -24.47 21.12
CA PRO A 31 34.33 -23.77 20.34
C PRO A 31 35.01 -22.99 19.20
N LYS A 32 35.19 -23.63 18.05
CA LYS A 32 35.37 -22.89 16.80
C LYS A 32 34.00 -22.41 16.35
N TYR A 33 33.75 -21.11 16.49
CA TYR A 33 32.69 -20.45 15.74
C TYR A 33 32.94 -20.75 14.27
N ILE A 34 32.10 -21.60 13.67
CA ILE A 34 32.11 -21.76 12.22
C ILE A 34 31.75 -20.38 11.68
N GLU A 35 32.70 -19.72 11.02
CA GLU A 35 32.44 -18.63 10.09
C GLU A 35 31.47 -19.18 9.05
N TRP A 36 30.17 -19.01 9.33
CA TRP A 36 29.13 -19.27 8.34
C TRP A 36 29.39 -18.30 7.20
N TYR A 37 29.48 -18.87 5.99
CA TYR A 37 29.81 -18.19 4.74
C TYR A 37 29.20 -16.78 4.70
N GLU A 38 29.99 -15.79 4.29
CA GLU A 38 29.46 -14.49 3.85
C GLU A 38 28.46 -14.78 2.72
N GLN A 39 27.16 -14.76 3.05
CA GLN A 39 26.09 -14.98 2.11
C GLN A 39 25.38 -13.65 1.89
N ASP A 40 25.47 -13.19 0.65
CA ASP A 40 24.71 -12.05 0.17
C ASP A 40 23.29 -12.52 -0.16
N VAL A 41 22.30 -11.93 0.49
CA VAL A 41 20.89 -12.24 0.27
C VAL A 41 20.09 -10.95 0.20
N SER A 42 19.37 -10.75 -0.90
CA SER A 42 18.34 -9.73 -1.03
C SER A 42 17.06 -10.24 -0.38
N GLN A 43 16.46 -9.47 0.52
CA GLN A 43 15.16 -9.80 1.11
C GLN A 43 14.29 -8.55 1.15
N VAL A 44 13.00 -8.75 0.86
CA VAL A 44 11.99 -7.72 1.08
C VAL A 44 11.44 -7.88 2.49
N ILE A 45 11.77 -6.93 3.37
CA ILE A 45 11.25 -6.88 4.74
C ILE A 45 10.70 -5.48 4.97
N LYS A 46 9.48 -5.40 5.50
CA LYS A 46 8.76 -4.13 5.73
C LYS A 46 8.55 -3.31 4.45
N GLY A 47 8.33 -3.99 3.32
CA GLY A 47 8.18 -3.34 2.01
C GLY A 47 9.45 -2.68 1.47
N ARG A 48 10.63 -2.97 2.06
CA ARG A 48 11.93 -2.49 1.57
C ARG A 48 12.80 -3.67 1.18
N GLU A 49 13.39 -3.59 0.00
CA GLU A 49 14.43 -4.52 -0.43
C GLU A 49 15.74 -4.18 0.28
N ASP A 50 16.17 -5.07 1.17
CA ASP A 50 17.41 -4.96 1.91
C ASP A 50 18.40 -6.02 1.39
N HIS A 51 19.61 -5.58 1.05
CA HIS A 51 20.71 -6.46 0.68
C HIS A 51 21.57 -6.74 1.92
N TYR A 52 21.49 -7.97 2.44
CA TYR A 52 22.27 -8.41 3.58
C TYR A 52 23.59 -9.00 3.10
N THR A 53 24.72 -8.38 3.46
CA THR A 53 26.06 -8.79 2.97
C THR A 53 26.93 -9.49 4.03
N ARG A 54 26.50 -9.55 5.30
CA ARG A 54 27.26 -10.19 6.38
C ARG A 54 26.36 -10.85 7.43
N ASN A 55 26.69 -12.11 7.79
CA ASN A 55 26.10 -12.89 8.90
C ASN A 55 24.58 -12.73 9.06
N LEU A 56 23.79 -13.44 8.24
CA LEU A 56 22.31 -13.59 8.31
C LEU A 56 21.77 -14.23 9.60
N LYS A 57 22.56 -14.24 10.68
CA LYS A 57 22.40 -14.99 11.94
C LYS A 57 21.05 -14.84 12.64
N PHE A 58 20.22 -13.89 12.24
CA PHE A 58 19.03 -13.46 12.98
C PHE A 58 17.80 -13.18 12.11
N VAL A 59 17.89 -13.27 10.78
CA VAL A 59 16.76 -12.97 9.89
C VAL A 59 16.06 -14.28 9.52
N ALA A 60 14.96 -14.56 10.21
CA ALA A 60 14.04 -15.62 9.84
C ALA A 60 12.99 -15.01 8.90
N ASN A 61 13.23 -15.11 7.59
CA ASN A 61 12.32 -14.65 6.55
C ASN A 61 11.98 -15.82 5.63
N LEU A 62 10.73 -15.89 5.17
CA LEU A 62 10.27 -16.86 4.18
C LEU A 62 9.65 -16.10 3.01
N ASP A 63 10.37 -16.08 1.88
CA ASP A 63 9.90 -15.51 0.63
C ASP A 63 9.67 -16.62 -0.40
N LEU A 64 8.41 -16.82 -0.77
CA LEU A 64 7.95 -17.73 -1.82
C LEU A 64 7.20 -16.96 -2.92
N SER A 65 7.36 -15.64 -2.97
CA SER A 65 6.64 -14.79 -3.93
C SER A 65 7.03 -15.07 -5.38
N ASN A 66 6.18 -14.65 -6.31
CA ASN A 66 6.43 -14.75 -7.76
C ASN A 66 6.66 -16.20 -8.21
N ASN A 67 5.79 -17.10 -7.77
CA ASN A 67 5.78 -18.51 -8.16
C ASN A 67 4.39 -18.91 -8.67
N ASN A 68 4.22 -20.20 -8.95
CA ASN A 68 2.97 -20.77 -9.43
C ASN A 68 2.36 -21.70 -8.36
N LEU A 69 2.52 -21.35 -7.09
CA LEU A 69 1.99 -22.11 -5.96
C LEU A 69 0.47 -21.97 -5.91
N SER A 70 -0.23 -23.03 -5.52
CA SER A 70 -1.69 -23.12 -5.60
C SER A 70 -2.31 -23.83 -4.41
N GLY A 71 -3.59 -23.61 -4.16
CA GLY A 71 -4.30 -24.23 -3.05
C GLY A 71 -4.17 -23.42 -1.75
N PRO A 72 -4.62 -23.96 -0.60
CA PRO A 72 -4.69 -23.20 0.64
C PRO A 72 -3.33 -22.96 1.28
N ILE A 73 -3.24 -21.85 2.02
CA ILE A 73 -2.15 -21.63 2.96
C ILE A 73 -2.29 -22.66 4.10
N PRO A 74 -1.33 -23.59 4.29
CA PRO A 74 -1.43 -24.58 5.35
C PRO A 74 -1.31 -23.89 6.71
N LYS A 75 -2.19 -24.26 7.65
CA LYS A 75 -2.14 -23.73 9.03
C LYS A 75 -0.79 -23.97 9.70
N GLU A 76 -0.06 -25.01 9.29
CA GLU A 76 1.26 -25.34 9.81
C GLU A 76 2.30 -24.24 9.57
N ILE A 77 2.06 -23.32 8.62
CA ILE A 77 2.92 -22.13 8.45
C ILE A 77 2.93 -21.24 9.69
N THR A 78 1.85 -21.25 10.50
CA THR A 78 1.74 -20.44 11.71
C THR A 78 2.53 -21.02 12.89
N LEU A 79 3.11 -22.22 12.73
CA LEU A 79 4.04 -22.81 13.71
C LEU A 79 5.42 -22.14 13.66
N LEU A 80 5.71 -21.39 12.60
CA LEU A 80 6.98 -20.70 12.40
C LEU A 80 7.04 -19.40 13.20
N THR A 81 6.89 -19.49 14.52
CA THR A 81 6.70 -18.33 15.42
C THR A 81 7.90 -17.37 15.50
N ALA A 82 9.07 -17.79 15.02
CA ALA A 82 10.26 -16.94 14.95
C ALA A 82 10.39 -16.16 13.63
N LEU A 83 9.51 -16.36 12.65
CA LEU A 83 9.51 -15.60 11.41
C LEU A 83 9.29 -14.11 11.67
N ARG A 84 10.08 -13.28 11.01
CA ARG A 84 9.95 -11.82 10.93
C ARG A 84 9.32 -11.36 9.63
N GLY A 85 9.52 -12.09 8.54
CA GLY A 85 8.91 -11.78 7.26
C GLY A 85 8.32 -13.02 6.61
N LEU A 86 7.15 -12.84 6.01
CA LEU A 86 6.45 -13.85 5.23
C LEU A 86 5.89 -13.19 3.98
N ASN A 87 6.43 -13.57 2.83
CA ASN A 87 5.98 -13.09 1.52
C ASN A 87 5.53 -14.30 0.68
N LEU A 88 4.23 -14.39 0.43
CA LEU A 88 3.63 -15.40 -0.44
C LEU A 88 3.02 -14.79 -1.71
N SER A 89 3.20 -13.48 -1.92
CA SER A 89 2.53 -12.72 -2.99
C SER A 89 2.81 -13.24 -4.40
N HIS A 90 1.94 -12.87 -5.34
CA HIS A 90 2.08 -13.24 -6.76
C HIS A 90 2.15 -14.76 -6.96
N ASN A 91 1.14 -15.46 -6.45
CA ASN A 91 0.92 -16.89 -6.62
C ASN A 91 -0.54 -17.16 -7.04
N HIS A 92 -1.02 -18.38 -6.86
CA HIS A 92 -2.40 -18.81 -7.06
C HIS A 92 -2.97 -19.42 -5.77
N LEU A 93 -2.58 -18.89 -4.61
CA LEU A 93 -3.03 -19.40 -3.31
C LEU A 93 -4.51 -19.06 -3.12
N SER A 94 -5.29 -20.00 -2.61
CA SER A 94 -6.75 -19.92 -2.51
C SER A 94 -7.25 -20.20 -1.11
N GLY A 95 -8.56 -20.07 -0.86
CA GLY A 95 -9.14 -20.37 0.45
C GLY A 95 -8.90 -19.25 1.46
N GLU A 96 -8.88 -19.60 2.75
CA GLU A 96 -8.89 -18.61 3.84
C GLU A 96 -7.48 -18.34 4.37
N ILE A 97 -7.28 -17.16 4.96
CA ILE A 97 -6.09 -16.92 5.77
C ILE A 97 -6.24 -17.67 7.10
N PRO A 98 -5.28 -18.52 7.52
CA PRO A 98 -5.41 -19.29 8.76
C PRO A 98 -5.67 -18.39 9.97
N THR A 99 -6.68 -18.72 10.76
CA THR A 99 -7.02 -17.95 11.97
C THR A 99 -5.91 -17.97 13.02
N THR A 100 -5.01 -18.95 12.98
CA THR A 100 -3.83 -19.03 13.84
C THR A 100 -2.68 -18.10 13.41
N ILE A 101 -2.84 -17.31 12.34
CA ILE A 101 -1.81 -16.36 11.89
C ILE A 101 -1.43 -15.37 13.00
N GLY A 102 -2.37 -15.04 13.89
CA GLY A 102 -2.14 -14.18 15.05
C GLY A 102 -1.12 -14.72 16.05
N ASP A 103 -0.74 -16.00 15.98
CA ASP A 103 0.25 -16.62 16.89
C ASP A 103 1.70 -16.28 16.50
N MET A 104 1.93 -15.77 15.29
CA MET A 104 3.25 -15.41 14.79
C MET A 104 3.70 -14.04 15.32
N LYS A 105 3.87 -13.92 16.64
CA LYS A 105 4.06 -12.63 17.34
C LYS A 105 5.27 -11.82 16.88
N LEU A 106 6.30 -12.45 16.34
CA LEU A 106 7.51 -11.78 15.88
C LEU A 106 7.44 -11.28 14.43
N LEU A 107 6.31 -11.50 13.75
CA LEU A 107 6.13 -11.11 12.37
C LEU A 107 6.09 -9.58 12.21
N GLU A 108 6.95 -9.08 11.35
CA GLU A 108 7.14 -7.65 11.05
C GLU A 108 6.65 -7.27 9.66
N SER A 109 6.66 -8.23 8.73
CA SER A 109 6.28 -8.02 7.33
C SER A 109 5.43 -9.19 6.84
N LEU A 110 4.24 -8.89 6.34
CA LEU A 110 3.33 -9.87 5.76
C LEU A 110 2.86 -9.38 4.39
N ASP A 111 3.08 -10.18 3.35
CA ASP A 111 2.59 -9.89 2.02
C ASP A 111 1.93 -11.13 1.41
N PHE A 112 0.62 -11.05 1.25
CA PHE A 112 -0.22 -12.05 0.59
C PHE A 112 -0.93 -11.45 -0.65
N SER A 113 -0.39 -10.37 -1.21
CA SER A 113 -1.02 -9.70 -2.35
C SER A 113 -0.95 -10.53 -3.64
N HIS A 114 -1.86 -10.26 -4.58
CA HIS A 114 -1.90 -10.94 -5.88
C HIS A 114 -2.03 -12.47 -5.76
N ASP A 115 -3.06 -12.90 -5.05
CA ASP A 115 -3.44 -14.30 -4.87
C ASP A 115 -4.97 -14.44 -5.07
N GLN A 116 -5.53 -15.61 -4.75
CA GLN A 116 -6.96 -15.92 -4.82
C GLN A 116 -7.55 -16.19 -3.42
N LEU A 117 -6.97 -15.56 -2.39
CA LEU A 117 -7.45 -15.71 -1.01
C LEU A 117 -8.86 -15.11 -0.87
N SER A 118 -9.64 -15.69 0.02
CA SER A 118 -11.07 -15.44 0.17
C SER A 118 -11.45 -15.47 1.65
N SER A 119 -12.73 -15.23 1.94
CA SER A 119 -13.25 -15.09 3.31
C SER A 119 -12.77 -13.80 3.99
N SER A 120 -13.12 -13.65 5.26
CA SER A 120 -12.76 -12.49 6.06
C SER A 120 -11.33 -12.54 6.56
N ILE A 121 -10.75 -11.35 6.74
CA ILE A 121 -9.45 -11.20 7.38
C ILE A 121 -9.62 -11.62 8.86
N PRO A 122 -8.86 -12.61 9.36
CA PRO A 122 -9.01 -13.07 10.73
C PRO A 122 -8.76 -11.96 11.76
N ASN A 123 -9.71 -11.76 12.68
CA ASN A 123 -9.55 -10.80 13.79
C ASN A 123 -8.31 -11.07 14.65
N THR A 124 -7.83 -12.30 14.68
CA THR A 124 -6.59 -12.70 15.38
C THR A 124 -5.35 -11.99 14.85
N MET A 125 -5.34 -11.52 13.59
CA MET A 125 -4.24 -10.71 13.06
C MET A 125 -3.99 -9.45 13.88
N SER A 126 -5.01 -8.90 14.54
CA SER A 126 -4.86 -7.76 15.46
C SER A 126 -3.85 -8.00 16.59
N SER A 127 -3.54 -9.27 16.86
CA SER A 127 -2.59 -9.68 17.89
C SER A 127 -1.13 -9.73 17.41
N LEU A 128 -0.86 -9.38 16.15
CA LEU A 128 0.48 -9.23 15.58
C LEU A 128 1.05 -7.85 15.96
N THR A 129 1.73 -7.77 17.09
CA THR A 129 2.18 -6.50 17.69
C THR A 129 3.52 -5.98 17.19
N PHE A 130 4.14 -6.64 16.22
CA PHE A 130 5.38 -6.17 15.58
C PHE A 130 5.20 -5.90 14.08
N LEU A 131 3.99 -6.06 13.56
CA LEU A 131 3.68 -5.94 12.15
C LEU A 131 3.81 -4.48 11.72
N ALA A 132 4.76 -4.23 10.83
CA ALA A 132 5.09 -2.91 10.31
C ALA A 132 4.80 -2.78 8.80
N HIS A 133 4.54 -3.89 8.11
CA HIS A 133 4.10 -3.90 6.73
C HIS A 133 3.09 -5.01 6.51
N LEU A 134 1.98 -4.67 5.87
CA LEU A 134 0.92 -5.56 5.48
C LEU A 134 0.50 -5.23 4.05
N ASN A 135 0.39 -6.24 3.21
CA ASN A 135 -0.24 -6.10 1.89
C ASN A 135 -1.13 -7.32 1.63
N LEU A 136 -2.43 -7.06 1.45
CA LEU A 136 -3.47 -8.05 1.16
C LEU A 136 -4.20 -7.75 -0.16
N SER A 137 -3.67 -6.80 -0.95
CA SER A 137 -4.30 -6.33 -2.18
C SER A 137 -4.42 -7.42 -3.24
N TYR A 138 -5.32 -7.24 -4.20
CA TYR A 138 -5.57 -8.13 -5.32
C TYR A 138 -5.83 -9.57 -4.87
N ASN A 139 -6.80 -9.74 -3.98
CA ASN A 139 -7.38 -11.01 -3.57
C ASN A 139 -8.92 -10.97 -3.68
N ASN A 140 -9.60 -11.99 -3.18
CA ASN A 140 -11.05 -12.10 -3.14
C ASN A 140 -11.59 -12.07 -1.68
N LEU A 141 -10.93 -11.31 -0.79
CA LEU A 141 -11.29 -11.17 0.62
C LEU A 141 -12.61 -10.40 0.77
N SER A 142 -13.34 -10.66 1.86
CA SER A 142 -14.66 -10.09 2.12
C SER A 142 -14.90 -9.73 3.58
N GLY A 143 -15.93 -8.92 3.85
CA GLY A 143 -16.33 -8.57 5.21
C GLY A 143 -15.46 -7.47 5.85
N PRO A 144 -15.64 -7.23 7.15
CA PRO A 144 -15.02 -6.09 7.83
C PRO A 144 -13.51 -6.24 7.97
N VAL A 145 -12.77 -5.16 7.70
CA VAL A 145 -11.34 -5.06 8.04
C VAL A 145 -11.20 -5.06 9.57
N PRO A 146 -10.39 -5.97 10.15
CA PRO A 146 -10.18 -6.04 11.59
C PRO A 146 -9.66 -4.73 12.15
N GLN A 147 -10.28 -4.27 13.23
CA GLN A 147 -9.80 -3.11 13.97
C GLN A 147 -8.99 -3.57 15.17
N GLY A 148 -7.77 -3.05 15.29
CA GLY A 148 -6.82 -3.42 16.33
C GLY A 148 -5.60 -2.51 16.33
N ASN A 149 -4.80 -2.62 17.39
CA ASN A 149 -3.76 -1.64 17.76
C ASN A 149 -2.91 -1.17 16.57
N GLN A 150 -2.18 -2.08 15.91
CA GLN A 150 -1.27 -1.74 14.81
C GLN A 150 -1.96 -1.59 13.45
N PHE A 151 -3.20 -2.07 13.30
CA PHE A 151 -3.96 -1.89 12.07
C PHE A 151 -4.20 -0.41 11.80
N PHE A 152 -4.45 0.43 12.80
CA PHE A 152 -4.58 1.87 12.60
C PHE A 152 -3.35 2.53 11.96
N THR A 153 -2.14 2.07 12.29
CA THR A 153 -0.89 2.59 11.69
C THR A 153 -0.58 2.01 10.32
N LEU A 154 -1.05 0.80 10.02
CA LEU A 154 -0.87 0.16 8.72
C LEU A 154 -1.92 0.63 7.71
N ASN A 155 -3.11 0.96 8.19
CA ASN A 155 -4.26 1.42 7.42
C ASN A 155 -4.17 2.90 6.98
N ILE A 156 -2.99 3.51 7.07
CA ILE A 156 -2.75 4.88 6.59
C ILE A 156 -2.90 4.94 5.06
N ASP A 157 -2.50 3.88 4.37
CA ASP A 157 -2.70 3.72 2.94
C ASP A 157 -3.72 2.62 2.66
N PRO A 158 -4.93 2.94 2.14
CA PRO A 158 -5.92 1.94 1.75
C PRO A 158 -5.46 0.99 0.65
N SER A 159 -4.38 1.32 -0.08
CA SER A 159 -3.87 0.51 -1.20
C SER A 159 -3.54 -0.93 -0.81
N ILE A 160 -3.23 -1.18 0.47
CA ILE A 160 -2.96 -2.52 1.01
C ILE A 160 -4.15 -3.48 0.90
N TYR A 161 -5.35 -2.96 0.65
CA TYR A 161 -6.59 -3.72 0.50
C TYR A 161 -7.18 -3.64 -0.92
N ASP A 162 -6.53 -2.92 -1.84
CA ASP A 162 -7.04 -2.72 -3.21
C ASP A 162 -7.34 -4.05 -3.90
N GLY A 163 -8.24 -4.05 -4.88
CA GLY A 163 -8.58 -5.26 -5.63
C GLY A 163 -9.44 -6.29 -4.88
N ASN A 164 -9.74 -6.09 -3.59
CA ASN A 164 -10.70 -6.91 -2.84
C ASN A 164 -12.10 -6.29 -2.87
N LYS A 165 -12.97 -6.77 -3.76
CA LYS A 165 -14.29 -6.15 -4.03
C LYS A 165 -15.22 -6.08 -2.80
N PHE A 166 -15.15 -7.05 -1.90
CA PHE A 166 -16.12 -7.24 -0.82
C PHE A 166 -15.58 -6.92 0.57
N LEU A 167 -14.34 -6.42 0.70
CA LEU A 167 -13.82 -5.95 1.98
C LEU A 167 -14.45 -4.62 2.34
N CYS A 168 -14.90 -4.44 3.58
CA CYS A 168 -15.56 -3.22 4.05
C CYS A 168 -15.02 -2.71 5.38
N GLY A 169 -15.39 -1.48 5.78
CA GLY A 169 -14.99 -0.88 7.05
C GLY A 169 -13.64 -0.15 7.01
N ALA A 170 -13.41 0.74 7.97
CA ALA A 170 -12.23 1.61 7.96
C ALA A 170 -10.91 0.80 7.88
N PRO A 171 -9.99 1.16 6.97
CA PRO A 171 -9.85 2.45 6.28
C PRO A 171 -10.64 2.57 4.97
N LEU A 172 -11.33 1.52 4.54
CA LEU A 172 -12.12 1.54 3.31
C LEU A 172 -13.39 2.35 3.51
N SER A 173 -13.81 3.06 2.46
CA SER A 173 -14.96 3.98 2.50
C SER A 173 -16.32 3.26 2.44
N ASN A 174 -16.34 1.96 2.17
CA ASN A 174 -17.56 1.18 2.09
C ASN A 174 -18.04 0.73 3.48
N HIS A 175 -19.33 0.94 3.70
CA HIS A 175 -19.98 0.53 4.94
C HIS A 175 -20.20 -0.98 4.94
N CYS A 176 -19.98 -1.61 6.09
CA CYS A 176 -20.36 -3.00 6.27
C CYS A 176 -21.84 -3.02 6.66
N ASP A 177 -22.73 -2.94 5.67
CA ASP A 177 -24.16 -3.13 5.91
C ASP A 177 -24.40 -4.60 6.26
N ALA A 178 -24.91 -4.83 7.46
CA ALA A 178 -25.10 -6.17 8.04
C ALA A 178 -26.43 -6.83 7.62
N ASP A 179 -27.15 -6.25 6.66
CA ASP A 179 -28.39 -6.81 6.15
C ASP A 179 -28.52 -6.40 4.70
N ASP A 180 -28.31 -7.35 3.78
CA ASP A 180 -29.26 -7.53 2.69
C ASP A 180 -29.08 -8.93 2.12
N ARG A 181 -30.19 -9.66 2.21
CA ARG A 181 -30.41 -10.93 1.50
C ARG A 181 -30.36 -10.63 0.01
N ASP A 182 -29.95 -11.64 -0.74
CA ASP A 182 -30.13 -11.72 -2.19
C ASP A 182 -31.42 -11.03 -2.67
N GLU A 183 -31.29 -9.86 -3.29
CA GLU A 183 -32.22 -9.41 -4.33
C GLU A 183 -31.41 -8.99 -5.56
N SER A 184 -31.17 -9.98 -6.41
CA SER A 184 -31.04 -9.76 -7.83
C SER A 184 -32.35 -9.18 -8.38
N GLY A 185 -32.35 -7.92 -8.81
CA GLY A 185 -33.48 -7.31 -9.49
C GLY A 185 -33.22 -5.83 -9.81
N ASP A 186 -33.33 -5.50 -11.09
CA ASP A 186 -33.01 -4.21 -11.71
C ASP A 186 -33.72 -2.96 -11.14
N ASP A 187 -33.11 -1.82 -11.50
CA ASP A 187 -33.65 -0.48 -11.72
C ASP A 187 -33.70 0.56 -10.56
N ASP A 188 -32.81 1.55 -10.71
CA ASP A 188 -33.02 3.01 -10.62
C ASP A 188 -33.68 3.59 -9.35
N ASP A 189 -32.93 4.33 -8.51
CA ASP A 189 -32.80 5.78 -8.64
C ASP A 189 -32.01 6.39 -7.44
N GLY A 190 -31.09 7.31 -7.74
CA GLY A 190 -30.84 8.50 -6.92
C GLY A 190 -30.12 8.43 -5.56
N ASP A 191 -28.80 8.20 -5.51
CA ASP A 191 -27.95 8.89 -4.50
C ASP A 191 -26.48 9.13 -4.93
N GLY A 192 -26.26 9.38 -6.23
CA GLY A 192 -24.96 9.78 -6.78
C GLY A 192 -24.92 11.21 -7.34
N LYS A 193 -26.08 11.91 -7.38
CA LYS A 193 -26.20 13.23 -8.03
C LYS A 193 -25.83 14.38 -7.09
N GLN A 194 -25.93 14.21 -5.77
CA GLN A 194 -25.71 15.32 -4.83
C GLN A 194 -24.24 15.75 -4.78
N ASN A 195 -23.30 14.80 -4.78
CA ASN A 195 -21.87 15.13 -4.73
C ASN A 195 -21.31 15.67 -6.07
N ARG A 196 -21.93 15.32 -7.20
CA ARG A 196 -21.55 15.84 -8.53
C ARG A 196 -22.10 17.26 -8.74
N SER A 197 -23.33 17.54 -8.31
CA SER A 197 -23.92 18.87 -8.40
C SER A 197 -23.21 19.88 -7.49
N GLU A 198 -22.83 19.48 -6.27
CA GLU A 198 -22.06 20.33 -5.35
C GLU A 198 -20.67 20.68 -5.89
N LYS A 199 -19.95 19.72 -6.48
CA LYS A 199 -18.66 19.99 -7.15
C LYS A 199 -18.82 20.95 -8.34
N LEU A 200 -19.84 20.74 -9.19
CA LEU A 200 -20.10 21.62 -10.34
C LEU A 200 -20.51 23.04 -9.90
N TRP A 201 -21.32 23.15 -8.85
CA TRP A 201 -21.68 24.44 -8.25
C TRP A 201 -20.49 25.18 -7.67
N PHE A 202 -19.59 24.47 -6.97
CA PHE A 202 -18.37 25.06 -6.45
C PHE A 202 -17.48 25.63 -7.57
N TYR A 203 -17.24 24.89 -8.65
CA TYR A 203 -16.46 25.38 -9.79
C TYR A 203 -17.11 26.57 -10.49
N PHE A 204 -18.44 26.59 -10.61
CA PHE A 204 -19.17 27.71 -11.19
C PHE A 204 -18.98 29.01 -10.38
N VAL A 205 -19.08 28.93 -9.04
CA VAL A 205 -18.86 30.07 -8.14
C VAL A 205 -17.42 30.57 -8.21
N VAL A 206 -16.44 29.66 -8.20
CA VAL A 206 -15.02 30.01 -8.34
C VAL A 206 -14.76 30.72 -9.67
N ALA A 207 -15.29 30.20 -10.78
CA ALA A 207 -15.12 30.80 -12.11
C ALA A 207 -15.71 32.22 -12.19
N LEU A 208 -16.91 32.43 -11.62
CA LEU A 208 -17.51 33.76 -11.53
C LEU A 208 -16.69 34.72 -10.66
N GLY A 209 -16.13 34.24 -9.55
CA GLY A 209 -15.23 35.01 -8.68
C GLY A 209 -13.96 35.48 -9.40
N PHE A 210 -13.34 34.60 -10.17
CA PHE A 210 -12.17 34.95 -11.00
C PHE A 210 -12.51 35.96 -12.09
N ALA A 211 -13.61 35.75 -12.82
CA ALA A 211 -14.01 36.68 -13.87
C ALA A 211 -14.30 38.08 -13.29
N THR A 212 -15.10 38.16 -12.23
CA THR A 212 -15.43 39.44 -11.59
C THR A 212 -14.19 40.13 -10.99
N GLY A 213 -13.31 39.39 -10.31
CA GLY A 213 -12.06 39.93 -9.77
C GLY A 213 -11.13 40.46 -10.87
N PHE A 214 -10.98 39.73 -11.98
CA PHE A 214 -10.16 40.14 -13.11
C PHE A 214 -10.70 41.39 -13.80
N TRP A 215 -12.02 41.48 -14.02
CA TRP A 215 -12.65 42.64 -14.66
C TRP A 215 -12.68 43.87 -13.75
N VAL A 216 -12.82 43.71 -12.43
CA VAL A 216 -12.72 44.82 -11.47
C VAL A 216 -11.28 45.33 -11.41
N PHE A 217 -10.28 44.44 -11.39
CA PHE A 217 -8.87 44.81 -11.40
C PHE A 217 -8.50 45.58 -12.67
N ILE A 218 -8.92 45.09 -13.84
CA ILE A 218 -8.74 45.78 -15.13
C ILE A 218 -9.50 47.10 -15.17
N GLY A 219 -10.75 47.13 -14.69
CA GLY A 219 -11.58 48.33 -14.65
C GLY A 219 -10.95 49.45 -13.82
N VAL A 220 -10.44 49.13 -12.63
CA VAL A 220 -9.71 50.09 -11.78
C VAL A 220 -8.44 50.61 -12.48
N PHE A 221 -7.73 49.73 -13.18
CA PHE A 221 -6.54 50.09 -13.95
C PHE A 221 -6.87 51.04 -15.12
N LEU A 222 -8.02 50.84 -15.78
CA LEU A 222 -8.47 51.65 -16.92
C LEU A 222 -9.14 52.99 -16.50
N LEU A 223 -9.73 53.07 -15.30
CA LEU A 223 -10.42 54.28 -14.81
C LEU A 223 -9.45 55.34 -14.27
N LYS A 224 -8.28 54.96 -13.75
CA LYS A 224 -7.27 55.95 -13.36
C LYS A 224 -6.57 56.53 -14.59
N LYS A 225 -7.04 57.71 -15.01
CA LYS A 225 -6.53 58.51 -16.14
C LYS A 225 -5.00 58.65 -16.16
N GLY A 226 -4.35 58.71 -14.99
CA GLY A 226 -2.89 58.76 -14.86
C GLY A 226 -2.16 57.44 -15.16
N TRP A 227 -2.75 56.30 -14.80
CA TRP A 227 -2.16 54.98 -15.04
C TRP A 227 -2.29 54.57 -16.51
N ARG A 228 -3.42 54.89 -17.14
CA ARG A 228 -3.60 54.74 -18.59
C ARG A 228 -2.50 55.46 -19.37
N PHE A 229 -2.21 56.70 -19.03
CA PHE A 229 -1.18 57.48 -19.71
C PHE A 229 0.22 56.91 -19.49
N ALA A 230 0.56 56.50 -18.26
CA ALA A 230 1.84 55.87 -17.95
C ALA A 230 2.02 54.54 -18.70
N TYR A 231 0.97 53.70 -18.79
CA TYR A 231 0.99 52.45 -19.53
C TYR A 231 1.19 52.67 -21.04
N PHE A 232 0.43 53.57 -21.66
CA PHE A 232 0.60 53.87 -23.09
C PHE A 232 1.98 54.46 -23.39
N LYS A 233 2.50 55.34 -22.53
CA LYS A 233 3.85 55.90 -22.67
C LYS A 233 4.92 54.82 -22.58
N PHE A 234 4.77 53.86 -21.66
CA PHE A 234 5.70 52.74 -21.53
C PHE A 234 5.69 51.82 -22.76
N ILE A 235 4.51 51.48 -23.29
CA ILE A 235 4.37 50.67 -24.50
C ILE A 235 5.01 51.38 -25.70
N GLU A 236 4.76 52.67 -25.85
CA GLU A 236 5.33 53.47 -26.94
C GLU A 236 6.86 53.53 -26.87
N GLU A 237 7.42 53.68 -25.67
CA GLU A 237 8.87 53.65 -25.45
C GLU A 237 9.47 52.25 -25.70
N ALA A 238 8.79 51.18 -25.32
CA ALA A 238 9.22 49.81 -25.59
C ALA A 238 9.21 49.48 -27.09
N VAL A 239 8.15 49.84 -27.81
CA VAL A 239 8.02 49.65 -29.26
C VAL A 239 9.07 50.47 -30.00
N HIS A 240 9.32 51.71 -29.58
CA HIS A 240 10.36 52.54 -30.17
C HIS A 240 11.75 51.93 -29.97
N ARG A 241 12.08 51.44 -28.76
CA ARG A 241 13.36 50.74 -28.52
C ARG A 241 13.50 49.52 -29.41
N ILE A 242 12.47 48.68 -29.52
CA ILE A 242 12.48 47.48 -30.36
C ILE A 242 12.70 47.84 -31.84
N ASN A 243 11.98 48.84 -32.36
CA ASN A 243 12.15 49.27 -33.75
C ASN A 243 13.53 49.86 -34.04
N VAL A 244 14.14 50.57 -33.08
CA VAL A 244 15.50 51.11 -33.24
C VAL A 244 16.53 49.98 -33.22
N THR A 245 16.40 49.01 -32.32
CA THR A 245 17.31 47.85 -32.28
C THR A 245 17.23 47.02 -33.56
N LEU A 246 16.01 46.73 -34.05
CA LEU A 246 15.80 46.00 -35.30
C LEU A 246 16.37 46.72 -36.54
N ARG A 247 16.32 48.06 -36.55
CA ARG A 247 16.88 48.87 -37.66
C ARG A 247 18.39 49.07 -37.56
N SER A 248 19.01 48.77 -36.42
CA SER A 248 20.47 48.79 -36.25
C SER A 248 21.15 47.47 -36.60
N GLU A 249 20.38 46.40 -36.81
CA GLU A 249 20.85 45.05 -37.16
C GLU A 249 20.62 44.68 -38.65
N THR A 250 20.18 45.63 -39.49
CA THR A 250 20.06 45.49 -40.95
C THR A 250 20.92 46.52 -41.68
#